data_AF-A0A6B3GBC8-F1
#
_entry.id   AF-A0A6B3GBC8-F1
#
_cell.length_a   1.000
_cell.length_b   1.000
_cell.length_c   1.000
_cell.angle_alpha   90.00
_cell.angle_beta   90.00
_cell.angle_gamma   90.00
#
_symmetry.space_group_name_H-M   'P 1'
#
loop_
_entity.id
_entity.type
_entity.pdbx_description
1 polymer ?
#
loop_
_entity_poly.entity_id
_entity_poly.type
_entity_poly.pdbx_seq_one_letter_code
_entity_poly.pdbx_strand_id
1 'polypeptide(L)'
;GKGLFVSEMITTRALVERNEKTMQLIHFDATETPRSIQLYGVDPVTVGKAVRMIVEENLADHIDLNFGCPVPKVTRKGGGSALPYKRPLLRAILREAVSGAGDLPVTIKMRKGIDDDH
;
A
#
# COMPACT_ATOMS: atom_id res chain seq x y z
N GLY A 1 -12.99 -10.88 -19.06
CA GLY A 1 -13.31 -10.40 -17.70
C GLY A 1 -12.90 -8.95 -17.58
N LYS A 2 -13.63 -8.12 -16.83
CA LYS A 2 -13.13 -6.79 -16.47
C LYS A 2 -11.91 -6.97 -15.56
N GLY A 3 -10.80 -6.32 -15.89
CA GLY A 3 -9.54 -6.41 -15.14
C GLY A 3 -9.59 -5.60 -13.84
N LEU A 4 -8.52 -5.68 -13.03
CA LEU A 4 -8.33 -4.86 -11.83
C LEU A 4 -7.76 -3.49 -12.24
N PHE A 5 -8.43 -2.39 -11.86
CA PHE A 5 -7.92 -1.04 -12.09
C PHE A 5 -7.04 -0.64 -10.93
N VAL A 6 -5.72 -0.58 -11.15
CA VAL A 6 -4.74 -0.29 -10.10
C VAL A 6 -4.20 1.13 -10.28
N SER A 7 -4.26 1.94 -9.22
CA SER A 7 -3.65 3.27 -9.21
C SER A 7 -2.13 3.20 -9.39
N GLU A 8 -1.49 4.33 -9.70
CA GLU A 8 -0.04 4.45 -9.46
C GLU A 8 0.28 4.16 -7.97
N MET A 9 1.53 3.77 -7.69
CA MET A 9 1.97 3.51 -6.32
C MET A 9 2.01 4.80 -5.50
N ILE A 10 1.26 4.85 -4.41
CA ILE A 10 1.13 6.02 -3.53
C ILE A 10 1.85 5.78 -2.21
N THR A 11 2.58 6.78 -1.71
CA THR A 11 3.12 6.71 -0.35
C THR A 11 2.03 7.01 0.68
N THR A 12 1.92 6.19 1.73
CA THR A 12 0.88 6.36 2.77
C THR A 12 0.93 7.73 3.44
N ARG A 13 2.12 8.30 3.60
CA ARG A 13 2.28 9.66 4.14
C ARG A 13 1.62 10.72 3.26
N ALA A 14 1.88 10.69 1.95
CA ALA A 14 1.29 11.66 1.02
C ALA A 14 -0.24 11.56 0.95
N LEU A 15 -0.79 10.34 1.12
CA LEU A 15 -2.23 10.13 1.20
C LEU A 15 -2.81 10.74 2.48
N VAL A 16 -2.22 10.44 3.64
CA VAL A 16 -2.66 10.99 4.94
C VAL A 16 -2.53 12.52 4.98
N GLU A 17 -1.50 13.08 4.35
CA GLU A 17 -1.30 14.53 4.22
C GLU A 17 -2.18 15.17 3.14
N ARG A 18 -3.07 14.39 2.48
CA ARG A 18 -3.95 14.80 1.38
C ARG A 18 -3.22 15.58 0.29
N ASN A 19 -2.01 15.16 -0.06
CA ASN A 19 -1.23 15.81 -1.11
C ASN A 19 -2.03 15.85 -2.42
N GLU A 20 -2.17 17.03 -3.03
CA GLU A 20 -3.07 17.26 -4.18
C GLU A 20 -2.83 16.26 -5.32
N LYS A 21 -1.57 16.05 -5.71
CA LYS A 21 -1.21 15.08 -6.76
C LYS A 21 -1.59 13.67 -6.36
N THR A 22 -1.39 13.30 -5.10
CA THR A 22 -1.80 11.98 -4.60
C THR A 22 -3.30 11.80 -4.69
N MET A 23 -4.09 12.80 -4.29
CA MET A 23 -5.55 12.75 -4.37
C MET A 23 -6.06 12.62 -5.81
N GLN A 24 -5.38 13.25 -6.77
CA GLN A 24 -5.68 13.07 -8.20
C GLN A 24 -5.37 11.65 -8.68
N LEU A 25 -4.25 11.06 -8.24
CA LEU A 25 -3.82 9.73 -8.67
C LEU A 25 -4.67 8.57 -8.14
N ILE A 26 -5.39 8.79 -7.04
CA ILE A 26 -6.30 7.79 -6.47
C ILE A 26 -7.76 8.00 -6.89
N HIS A 27 -8.02 8.96 -7.76
CA HIS A 27 -9.34 9.18 -8.30
C HIS A 27 -9.62 8.14 -9.40
N PHE A 28 -10.75 7.45 -9.28
CA PHE A 28 -11.22 6.48 -10.26
C PHE A 28 -12.52 6.99 -10.88
N ASP A 29 -12.72 6.69 -12.16
CA ASP A 29 -13.98 6.93 -12.85
C ASP A 29 -15.08 5.99 -12.32
N ALA A 30 -16.34 6.41 -12.40
CA ALA A 30 -17.48 5.64 -11.93
C ALA A 30 -17.63 4.26 -12.62
N THR A 31 -17.02 4.07 -13.80
CA THR A 31 -17.04 2.82 -14.55
C THR A 31 -15.90 1.85 -14.16
N GLU A 32 -14.90 2.32 -13.42
CA GLU A 32 -13.75 1.53 -12.99
C GLU A 32 -14.11 0.72 -11.74
N THR A 33 -14.34 -0.57 -11.93
CA THR A 33 -14.59 -1.51 -10.84
C THR A 33 -14.04 -2.89 -11.20
N PRO A 34 -13.33 -3.58 -10.27
CA PRO A 34 -12.95 -3.10 -8.92
C PRO A 34 -11.75 -2.12 -8.94
N ARG A 35 -11.78 -1.13 -8.05
CA ARG A 35 -10.75 -0.10 -7.82
C ARG A 35 -9.72 -0.59 -6.82
N SER A 36 -8.43 -0.52 -7.16
CA SER A 36 -7.35 -0.96 -6.30
C SER A 36 -6.33 0.15 -6.09
N ILE A 37 -6.06 0.49 -4.83
CA ILE A 37 -4.98 1.44 -4.48
C ILE A 37 -3.76 0.65 -4.01
N GLN A 38 -2.61 0.90 -4.65
CA GLN A 38 -1.33 0.36 -4.21
C GLN A 38 -0.62 1.35 -3.28
N LEU A 39 -0.47 0.99 -2.01
CA LEU A 39 0.18 1.78 -0.99
C LEU A 39 1.62 1.35 -0.73
N TYR A 40 2.45 2.32 -0.36
CA TYR A 40 3.80 2.12 0.14
C TYR A 40 4.00 2.86 1.46
N GLY A 41 4.46 2.15 2.49
CA GLY A 41 4.79 2.73 3.80
C GLY A 41 5.66 1.80 4.63
N VAL A 42 6.42 2.39 5.56
CA VAL A 42 7.31 1.67 6.49
C VAL A 42 6.96 1.92 7.95
N ASP A 43 6.05 2.86 8.22
CA ASP A 43 5.57 3.18 9.56
C ASP A 43 4.17 2.57 9.76
N PRO A 44 3.99 1.61 10.67
CA PRO A 44 2.71 0.94 10.90
C PRO A 44 1.56 1.91 11.16
N VAL A 45 1.81 2.95 11.97
CA VAL A 45 0.78 3.92 12.36
C VAL A 45 0.27 4.70 11.15
N THR A 46 1.18 5.21 10.32
CA THR A 46 0.84 5.94 9.10
C THR A 46 0.14 5.03 8.08
N VAL A 47 0.56 3.76 7.97
CA VAL A 47 -0.12 2.79 7.10
C VAL A 47 -1.55 2.56 7.57
N GLY A 48 -1.77 2.30 8.87
CA GLY A 48 -3.12 2.11 9.42
C GLY A 48 -4.03 3.33 9.20
N LYS A 49 -3.50 4.55 9.33
CA LYS A 49 -4.25 5.79 9.04
C LYS A 49 -4.65 5.88 7.56
N ALA A 50 -3.72 5.60 6.65
CA ALA A 50 -3.98 5.63 5.21
C ALA A 50 -5.05 4.61 4.81
N VAL A 51 -4.99 3.40 5.37
CA VAL A 51 -5.98 2.35 5.11
C VAL A 51 -7.36 2.75 5.65
N ARG A 52 -7.45 3.23 6.88
CA ARG A 52 -8.73 3.69 7.46
C ARG A 52 -9.36 4.78 6.61
N MET A 53 -8.56 5.75 6.16
CA MET A 53 -9.02 6.80 5.25
C MET A 53 -9.62 6.24 3.94
N ILE A 54 -8.98 5.21 3.35
CA ILE A 54 -9.52 4.55 2.13
C ILE A 54 -10.88 3.92 2.38
N VAL A 55 -11.06 3.25 3.52
CA VAL A 55 -12.33 2.61 3.88
C VAL A 55 -13.40 3.65 4.20
N GLU A 56 -13.10 4.59 5.10
CA GLU A 56 -14.04 5.61 5.59
C GLU A 56 -14.53 6.54 4.47
N GLU A 57 -13.66 6.86 3.50
CA GLU A 57 -13.99 7.73 2.36
C GLU A 57 -14.37 6.93 1.10
N ASN A 58 -14.48 5.60 1.17
CA ASN A 58 -14.82 4.71 0.05
C ASN A 58 -13.95 4.96 -1.22
N LEU A 59 -12.64 5.07 -1.03
CA LEU A 59 -11.69 5.44 -2.08
C LEU A 59 -11.30 4.25 -2.98
N ALA A 60 -11.45 3.01 -2.50
CA ALA A 60 -11.11 1.81 -3.26
C ALA A 60 -11.90 0.58 -2.81
N ASP A 61 -11.90 -0.45 -3.66
CA ASP A 61 -12.52 -1.76 -3.42
C ASP A 61 -11.46 -2.81 -3.00
N HIS A 62 -10.18 -2.45 -3.05
CA HIS A 62 -9.04 -3.31 -2.76
C HIS A 62 -7.80 -2.48 -2.36
N ILE A 63 -7.00 -2.99 -1.43
CA ILE A 63 -5.74 -2.38 -0.99
C ILE A 63 -4.59 -3.34 -1.27
N ASP A 64 -3.58 -2.87 -2.01
CA ASP A 64 -2.32 -3.61 -2.24
C ASP A 64 -1.15 -2.92 -1.53
N LEU A 65 -0.35 -3.66 -0.77
CA LEU A 65 0.84 -3.13 -0.12
C LEU A 65 2.11 -3.49 -0.90
N ASN A 66 2.82 -2.47 -1.39
CA ASN A 66 4.04 -2.66 -2.16
C ASN A 66 5.25 -2.87 -1.24
N PHE A 67 5.79 -4.09 -1.25
CA PHE A 67 7.04 -4.48 -0.61
C PHE A 67 8.08 -4.98 -1.63
N GLY A 68 7.93 -4.59 -2.90
CA GLY A 68 8.77 -5.08 -4.00
C GLY A 68 9.66 -4.03 -4.66
N CYS A 69 9.53 -2.75 -4.29
CA CYS A 69 10.25 -1.64 -4.93
C CYS A 69 11.73 -1.61 -4.48
N PRO A 70 12.71 -1.80 -5.38
CA PRO A 70 14.14 -1.81 -5.04
C PRO A 70 14.78 -0.41 -5.05
N VAL A 71 14.01 0.64 -5.34
CA VAL A 71 14.56 1.98 -5.61
C VAL A 71 15.28 2.52 -4.36
N PRO A 72 16.50 3.08 -4.49
CA PRO A 72 17.31 3.53 -3.34
C PRO A 72 16.59 4.48 -2.38
N LYS A 73 15.71 5.35 -2.89
CA LYS A 73 14.92 6.28 -2.05
C LYS A 73 13.94 5.57 -1.10
N VAL A 74 13.57 4.34 -1.43
CA VAL A 74 12.63 3.44 -0.72
C VAL A 74 13.43 2.53 0.22
N THR A 75 14.47 1.87 -0.30
CA THR A 75 15.29 0.92 0.47
C THR A 75 16.19 1.59 1.51
N ARG A 76 16.65 2.83 1.29
CA ARG A 76 17.46 3.60 2.26
C ARG A 76 16.72 3.91 3.56
N LYS A 77 15.39 3.98 3.53
CA LYS A 77 14.55 4.09 4.75
C LYS A 77 14.20 2.74 5.37
N GLY A 78 14.85 1.67 4.91
CA GLY A 78 14.60 0.31 5.36
C GLY A 78 13.30 -0.31 4.83
N GLY A 79 12.71 0.28 3.78
CA GLY A 79 11.49 -0.18 3.14
C GLY A 79 11.70 -0.90 1.81
N GLY A 80 10.62 -1.13 1.08
CA GLY A 80 10.66 -1.76 -0.24
C GLY A 80 11.05 -3.23 -0.16
N SER A 81 11.86 -3.71 -1.11
CA SER A 81 12.30 -5.12 -1.18
C SER A 81 13.05 -5.63 0.04
N ALA A 82 13.60 -4.75 0.88
CA ALA A 82 14.28 -5.13 2.12
C ALA A 82 13.31 -5.35 3.30
N LEU A 83 12.07 -4.87 3.20
CA LEU A 83 11.11 -4.89 4.31
C LEU A 83 10.62 -6.30 4.68
N PRO A 84 10.38 -7.24 3.74
CA PRO A 84 9.96 -8.59 4.08
C PRO A 84 10.89 -9.33 5.04
N TYR A 85 12.18 -8.98 5.02
CA TYR A 85 13.21 -9.57 5.88
C TYR A 85 13.22 -8.99 7.29
N LYS A 86 12.62 -7.81 7.49
CA LYS A 86 12.38 -7.20 8.80
C LYS A 86 11.05 -7.70 9.37
N ARG A 87 10.98 -9.01 9.63
CA ARG A 87 9.74 -9.71 10.03
C ARG A 87 8.93 -9.00 11.14
N PRO A 88 9.53 -8.45 12.21
CA PRO A 88 8.77 -7.72 13.23
C PRO A 88 8.08 -6.45 12.67
N LEU A 89 8.78 -5.70 11.83
CA LEU A 89 8.25 -4.48 11.21
C LEU A 89 7.18 -4.80 10.18
N LEU A 90 7.42 -5.78 9.30
CA LEU A 90 6.41 -6.25 8.35
C LEU A 90 5.14 -6.67 9.09
N ARG A 91 5.26 -7.48 10.15
CA ARG A 91 4.11 -7.92 10.96
C ARG A 91 3.33 -6.74 11.53
N ALA A 92 4.01 -5.73 12.07
CA ALA A 92 3.35 -4.54 12.62
C ALA A 92 2.59 -3.77 11.53
N ILE A 93 3.19 -3.59 10.35
CA ILE A 93 2.54 -2.92 9.21
C ILE A 93 1.31 -3.69 8.75
N LEU A 94 1.43 -5.00 8.55
CA LEU A 94 0.31 -5.85 8.10
C LEU A 94 -0.82 -5.86 9.11
N ARG A 95 -0.52 -5.88 10.42
CA ARG A 95 -1.53 -5.84 11.46
C ARG A 95 -2.33 -4.54 11.43
N GLU A 96 -1.65 -3.40 11.31
CA GLU A 96 -2.33 -2.09 11.20
C GLU A 96 -3.13 -1.97 9.90
N ALA A 97 -2.60 -2.48 8.78
CA ALA A 97 -3.30 -2.47 7.50
C ALA A 97 -4.56 -3.35 7.54
N VAL A 98 -4.46 -4.60 7.96
CA VAL A 98 -5.64 -5.49 8.03
C VAL A 98 -6.67 -4.97 9.04
N SER A 99 -6.22 -4.47 10.20
CA SER A 99 -7.13 -3.89 11.19
C SER A 99 -7.82 -2.62 10.69
N GLY A 100 -7.15 -1.79 9.88
CA GLY A 100 -7.74 -0.59 9.32
C GLY A 100 -8.68 -0.84 8.14
N ALA A 101 -8.50 -1.98 7.46
CA ALA A 101 -9.23 -2.30 6.23
C ALA A 101 -10.64 -2.86 6.48
N GLY A 102 -10.89 -3.42 7.67
CA GLY A 102 -12.15 -4.11 7.96
C GLY A 102 -12.37 -5.26 6.99
N ASP A 103 -13.48 -5.20 6.25
CA ASP A 103 -13.84 -6.22 5.24
C ASP A 103 -13.18 -5.99 3.88
N LEU A 104 -12.50 -4.86 3.67
CA LEU A 104 -11.84 -4.56 2.40
C LEU A 104 -10.64 -5.50 2.20
N PRO A 105 -10.55 -6.22 1.06
CA PRO A 105 -9.45 -7.16 0.86
C PRO A 105 -8.10 -6.44 0.81
N VAL A 106 -7.13 -6.96 1.58
CA VAL A 106 -5.74 -6.48 1.60
C VAL A 106 -4.83 -7.54 1.00
N THR A 107 -4.05 -7.15 0.00
CA THR A 107 -2.99 -7.99 -0.59
C THR A 107 -1.63 -7.35 -0.42
N ILE A 108 -0.59 -8.14 -0.72
CA ILE A 108 0.80 -7.71 -0.65
C ILE A 108 1.50 -8.08 -1.95
N LYS A 109 2.29 -7.14 -2.48
CA LYS A 109 3.14 -7.35 -3.64
C LYS A 109 4.60 -7.35 -3.22
N MET A 110 5.25 -8.50 -3.32
CA MET A 110 6.68 -8.68 -3.01
C MET A 110 7.47 -9.28 -4.18
N ARG A 111 8.80 -9.23 -4.11
CA ARG A 111 9.70 -9.96 -5.03
C ARG A 111 10.09 -11.32 -4.42
N LYS A 112 10.57 -12.25 -5.26
CA LYS A 112 11.01 -13.59 -4.84
C LYS A 112 12.07 -13.54 -3.75
N GLY A 113 13.04 -12.62 -3.86
CA GLY A 113 13.96 -12.33 -2.78
C GLY A 113 14.97 -11.22 -3.07
N ILE A 114 15.86 -10.94 -2.12
CA ILE A 114 17.01 -10.02 -2.30
C ILE A 114 18.30 -10.76 -2.70
N ASP A 115 18.43 -12.04 -2.34
CA ASP A 115 19.47 -12.97 -2.77
C ASP A 115 18.95 -14.43 -2.70
N ASP A 116 19.75 -15.40 -3.14
CA ASP A 116 19.33 -16.81 -3.19
C ASP A 116 19.18 -17.47 -1.80
N ASP A 117 19.74 -16.86 -0.75
CA ASP A 117 19.68 -17.33 0.64
C ASP A 117 18.53 -16.68 1.43
N HIS A 118 17.79 -15.73 0.82
CA HIS A 118 16.76 -14.90 1.46
C HIS A 118 15.43 -14.85 0.71
#